data_AF-A0AAE0A8B2-F1
#
_entry.id   AF-A0AAE0A8B2-F1
#
_cell.length_a   1.000
_cell.length_b   1.000
_cell.length_c   1.000
_cell.angle_alpha   90.00
_cell.angle_beta   90.00
_cell.angle_gamma   90.00
#
_symmetry.space_group_name_H-M   'P 1'
#
loop_
_entity.id
_entity.type
_entity.pdbx_description
1 polymer ?
#
loop_
_entity_poly.entity_id
_entity_poly.type
_entity_poly.pdbx_seq_one_letter_code
_entity_poly.pdbx_strand_id
1 'polypeptide(L)'
;MDFDAPLDFENEDKLVNQPVVNKKRKKVIGLDDLLTDHYKQKSKLIEKEKKRAKASKNYNSDEDESGKEALLSNIVNNCQNQMQDISGEEEIPDWGLQVFGNQKTPPPLDFPQLGSCKLLRSFLNNEVNSLVELTAENGETFLEGLLINGWLSKLVITRGHVEKSIATWTFNLILYSSQEELMASACDFWCAILSYKNKVDALPTKIDWFPSYSELNRALSIYGFSANFSTTAESVNTNSGYREPQNLIGWIKFTAACCQARSKKSILLTKEAEELVEILTCIFLDRRFLALSVLLSECIQSVINYFTDQEWNTSCQKIAKSLACRVPRDLNCLRTVDCIAGVNNRTKHLRSAVAYQILVVCFNNEATREEEILNLLININVKDRNCDLFKMYIYLVLTENWLLAYPNLEEKPVLNEMWGVFLRNCSCQISSTDMRPFASKVRNKASFLLQSPANK
;
A
#
# COMPACT_ATOMS: atom_id res chain seq x y z
N MET A 1 7.26 40.95 -8.08
CA MET A 1 7.01 41.79 -9.27
C MET A 1 5.51 42.00 -9.32
N ASP A 2 5.11 43.27 -9.43
CA ASP A 2 3.71 43.71 -9.45
C ASP A 2 2.91 43.00 -10.55
N PHE A 3 1.68 42.60 -10.20
CA PHE A 3 0.75 41.85 -11.06
C PHE A 3 -0.40 42.71 -11.62
N ASP A 4 -0.26 44.04 -11.66
CA ASP A 4 -1.33 44.95 -12.11
C ASP A 4 -0.93 45.75 -13.36
N ALA A 5 -0.60 45.06 -14.45
CA ALA A 5 -0.56 45.64 -15.79
C ALA A 5 -1.45 44.85 -16.76
N PRO A 6 -2.36 45.50 -17.52
CA PRO A 6 -3.28 44.82 -18.42
C PRO A 6 -2.53 44.19 -19.61
N LEU A 7 -2.87 42.94 -19.91
CA LEU A 7 -2.29 42.15 -21.00
C LEU A 7 -2.64 42.77 -22.36
N ASP A 8 -1.64 43.36 -23.01
CA ASP A 8 -1.69 43.82 -24.40
C ASP A 8 -1.40 42.63 -25.33
N PHE A 9 -2.39 42.26 -26.16
CA PHE A 9 -2.35 41.08 -27.04
C PHE A 9 -1.85 41.40 -28.45
N GLU A 10 -1.39 42.62 -28.72
CA GLU A 10 -0.83 42.98 -30.01
C GLU A 10 0.70 43.05 -29.93
N ASN A 11 1.39 41.90 -29.99
CA ASN A 11 2.72 41.75 -30.60
C ASN A 11 3.22 40.29 -30.48
N GLU A 12 2.88 39.44 -31.44
CA GLU A 12 3.62 38.19 -31.66
C GLU A 12 4.83 38.44 -32.57
N ASP A 13 6.05 38.30 -32.03
CA ASP A 13 7.28 38.21 -32.81
C ASP A 13 7.81 36.76 -32.85
N LYS A 14 7.56 36.14 -34.01
CA LYS A 14 8.37 35.20 -34.80
C LYS A 14 9.26 34.18 -34.06
N LEU A 15 8.75 32.95 -33.97
CA LEU A 15 9.61 31.75 -33.94
C LEU A 15 9.92 31.27 -35.37
N VAL A 16 11.22 31.31 -35.66
CA VAL A 16 11.89 30.84 -36.87
C VAL A 16 12.01 29.32 -36.84
N ASN A 17 11.31 28.63 -37.75
CA ASN A 17 11.84 27.59 -38.66
C ASN A 17 10.69 26.75 -39.27
N GLN A 18 10.40 26.96 -40.56
CA GLN A 18 9.58 26.07 -41.39
C GLN A 18 10.48 25.26 -42.34
N PRO A 19 10.10 24.02 -42.71
CA PRO A 19 10.71 23.32 -43.83
C PRO A 19 10.21 23.90 -45.17
N VAL A 20 11.06 23.76 -46.18
CA VAL A 20 10.99 24.35 -47.52
C VAL A 20 9.68 24.03 -48.26
N VAL A 21 8.94 25.07 -48.68
CA VAL A 21 7.79 24.97 -49.58
C VAL A 21 8.13 25.56 -50.96
N ASN A 22 7.96 24.72 -52.00
CA ASN A 22 8.11 25.08 -53.41
C ASN A 22 7.16 26.23 -53.82
N LYS A 23 7.70 27.27 -54.46
CA LYS A 23 6.97 28.43 -54.98
C LYS A 23 6.10 28.04 -56.19
N LYS A 24 4.79 27.83 -55.98
CA LYS A 24 3.77 28.09 -57.01
C LYS A 24 3.10 29.43 -56.72
N ARG A 25 3.10 30.33 -57.71
CA ARG A 25 2.52 31.68 -57.67
C ARG A 25 1.06 31.63 -57.17
N LYS A 26 0.77 32.26 -56.03
CA LYS A 26 -0.60 32.50 -55.57
C LYS A 26 -1.24 33.59 -56.44
N LYS A 27 -2.31 33.24 -57.17
CA LYS A 27 -3.26 34.25 -57.69
C LYS A 27 -4.06 34.78 -56.50
N VAL A 28 -4.20 36.10 -56.42
CA VAL A 28 -5.08 36.77 -55.46
C VAL A 28 -6.51 36.41 -55.88
N ILE A 29 -7.25 35.75 -54.98
CA ILE A 29 -8.65 35.37 -55.20
C ILE A 29 -9.48 36.61 -54.87
N GLY A 30 -10.15 37.17 -55.87
CA GLY A 30 -11.05 38.31 -55.68
C GLY A 30 -12.40 37.89 -55.10
N LEU A 31 -13.14 38.84 -54.53
CA LEU A 31 -14.51 38.57 -54.04
C LEU A 31 -15.43 38.05 -55.15
N ASP A 32 -15.20 38.50 -56.39
CA ASP A 32 -15.94 38.06 -57.58
C ASP A 32 -15.63 36.58 -57.94
N ASP A 33 -14.41 36.09 -57.66
CA ASP A 33 -14.06 34.69 -57.85
C ASP A 33 -14.81 33.80 -56.85
N LEU A 34 -14.96 34.26 -55.60
CA LEU A 34 -15.72 33.57 -54.54
C LEU A 34 -17.22 33.54 -54.84
N LEU A 35 -17.78 34.64 -55.35
CA LEU A 35 -19.18 34.68 -55.81
C LEU A 35 -19.39 33.73 -56.99
N THR A 36 -18.46 33.71 -57.95
CA THR A 36 -18.53 32.80 -59.11
C THR A 36 -18.46 31.34 -58.70
N ASP A 37 -17.61 30.99 -57.73
CA ASP A 37 -17.53 29.64 -57.17
C ASP A 37 -18.76 29.26 -56.35
N HIS A 38 -19.35 30.21 -55.61
CA HIS A 38 -20.61 29.99 -54.90
C HIS A 38 -21.77 29.70 -55.85
N TYR A 39 -21.92 30.46 -56.95
CA TYR A 39 -22.94 30.16 -57.95
C TYR A 39 -22.67 28.87 -58.73
N LYS A 40 -21.40 28.51 -58.98
CA LYS A 40 -21.03 27.20 -59.55
C LYS A 40 -21.30 26.02 -58.61
N GLN A 41 -21.12 26.19 -57.30
CA GLN A 41 -21.50 25.15 -56.33
C GLN A 41 -23.02 25.01 -56.25
N LYS A 42 -23.76 26.13 -56.25
CA LYS A 42 -25.22 26.12 -56.23
C LYS A 42 -25.81 25.46 -57.48
N SER A 43 -25.24 25.71 -58.67
CA SER A 43 -25.66 25.03 -59.91
C SER A 43 -25.32 23.53 -59.91
N LYS A 44 -24.17 23.13 -59.36
CA LYS A 44 -23.81 21.70 -59.18
C LYS A 44 -24.74 20.96 -58.22
N LEU A 45 -25.23 21.63 -57.17
CA LEU A 45 -26.22 21.04 -56.25
C LEU A 45 -27.57 20.84 -56.94
N ILE A 46 -28.03 21.83 -57.72
CA ILE A 46 -29.26 21.72 -58.51
C ILE A 46 -29.14 20.62 -59.59
N GLU A 47 -27.97 20.46 -60.22
CA GLU A 47 -27.73 19.33 -61.14
C GLU A 47 -27.73 17.97 -60.42
N LYS A 48 -27.16 17.88 -59.21
CA LYS A 48 -27.18 16.65 -58.40
C LYS A 48 -28.60 16.28 -57.96
N GLU A 49 -29.43 17.25 -57.61
CA GLU A 49 -30.86 17.04 -57.32
C GLU A 49 -31.64 16.62 -58.56
N LYS A 50 -31.41 17.24 -59.72
CA LYS A 50 -32.03 16.83 -60.99
C LYS A 50 -31.59 15.43 -61.44
N LYS A 51 -30.33 15.03 -61.17
CA LYS A 51 -29.84 13.67 -61.42
C LYS A 51 -30.45 12.64 -60.45
N ARG A 52 -30.63 12.99 -59.17
CA ARG A 52 -31.35 12.15 -58.19
C ARG A 52 -32.84 12.00 -58.54
N ALA A 53 -33.51 13.08 -58.97
CA ALA A 53 -34.91 13.04 -59.39
C ALA A 53 -35.14 12.29 -60.72
N LYS A 54 -34.13 12.26 -61.63
CA LYS A 54 -34.15 11.39 -62.81
C LYS A 54 -33.82 9.92 -62.50
N ALA A 55 -32.99 9.67 -61.48
CA ALA A 55 -32.66 8.32 -61.02
C ALA A 55 -33.82 7.65 -60.23
N SER A 56 -34.74 8.43 -59.64
CA SER A 56 -35.89 7.88 -58.89
C SER A 56 -37.11 7.53 -59.76
N LYS A 57 -36.98 7.49 -61.10
CA LYS A 57 -38.09 7.18 -62.02
C LYS A 57 -38.02 5.84 -62.72
N ASN A 58 -37.05 4.99 -62.41
CA ASN A 58 -37.01 3.59 -62.86
C ASN A 58 -36.20 2.81 -61.85
N TYR A 59 -36.85 2.02 -61.01
CA TYR A 59 -36.44 0.70 -60.51
C TYR A 59 -37.41 0.33 -59.38
N ASN A 60 -38.55 -0.26 -59.76
CA ASN A 60 -39.26 -1.17 -58.88
C ASN A 60 -38.40 -2.44 -58.80
N SER A 61 -37.76 -2.68 -57.67
CA SER A 61 -37.30 -4.01 -57.27
C SER A 61 -36.98 -3.98 -55.77
N ASP A 62 -37.96 -4.43 -54.97
CA ASP A 62 -37.86 -4.66 -53.53
C ASP A 62 -36.99 -5.90 -53.24
N GLU A 63 -35.67 -5.80 -53.39
CA GLU A 63 -34.78 -6.90 -52.96
C GLU A 63 -33.55 -6.40 -52.19
N ASP A 64 -33.50 -6.82 -50.90
CA ASP A 64 -32.33 -6.99 -50.03
C ASP A 64 -31.58 -5.78 -49.44
N GLU A 65 -32.31 -4.88 -48.76
CA GLU A 65 -31.71 -4.12 -47.63
C GLU A 65 -31.62 -4.97 -46.35
N SER A 66 -32.57 -5.90 -46.12
CA SER A 66 -32.62 -6.69 -44.88
C SER A 66 -31.45 -7.67 -44.71
N GLY A 67 -30.93 -8.22 -45.82
CA GLY A 67 -29.81 -9.16 -45.79
C GLY A 67 -28.49 -8.52 -45.37
N LYS A 68 -28.24 -7.27 -45.76
CA LYS A 68 -27.02 -6.52 -45.36
C LYS A 68 -27.10 -6.04 -43.92
N GLU A 69 -28.28 -5.60 -43.49
CA GLU A 69 -28.52 -5.20 -42.10
C GLU A 69 -28.48 -6.40 -41.15
N ALA A 70 -28.99 -7.56 -41.56
CA ALA A 70 -28.86 -8.81 -40.82
C ALA A 70 -27.40 -9.27 -40.75
N LEU A 71 -26.62 -9.15 -41.84
CA LEU A 71 -25.20 -9.48 -41.84
C LEU A 71 -24.40 -8.54 -40.93
N LEU A 72 -24.70 -7.25 -40.97
CA LEU A 72 -24.08 -6.25 -40.11
C LEU A 72 -24.44 -6.49 -38.64
N SER A 73 -25.71 -6.77 -38.35
CA SER A 73 -26.19 -7.12 -37.01
C SER A 73 -25.55 -8.40 -36.50
N ASN A 74 -25.33 -9.39 -37.37
CA ASN A 74 -24.64 -10.62 -37.01
C ASN A 74 -23.14 -10.36 -36.73
N ILE A 75 -22.47 -9.51 -37.52
CA ILE A 75 -21.09 -9.10 -37.27
C ILE A 75 -20.98 -8.30 -35.97
N VAL A 76 -21.90 -7.37 -35.72
CA VAL A 76 -21.94 -6.56 -34.49
C VAL A 76 -22.23 -7.44 -33.28
N ASN A 77 -23.19 -8.35 -33.36
CA ASN A 77 -23.48 -9.31 -32.29
C ASN A 77 -22.32 -10.27 -32.06
N ASN A 78 -21.63 -10.72 -33.11
CA ASN A 78 -20.47 -11.60 -32.95
C ASN A 78 -19.28 -10.83 -32.34
N CYS A 79 -19.08 -9.56 -32.72
CA CYS A 79 -18.12 -8.67 -32.06
C CYS A 79 -18.52 -8.34 -30.62
N GLN A 80 -19.81 -8.22 -30.31
CA GLN A 80 -20.31 -7.91 -28.97
C GLN A 80 -20.26 -9.14 -28.06
N ASN A 81 -20.51 -10.34 -28.59
CA ASN A 81 -20.33 -11.61 -27.89
C ASN A 81 -18.84 -11.91 -27.70
N GLN A 82 -17.98 -11.64 -28.69
CA GLN A 82 -16.53 -11.67 -28.50
C GLN A 82 -16.10 -10.62 -27.47
N MET A 83 -16.66 -9.41 -27.51
CA MET A 83 -16.39 -8.41 -26.49
C MET A 83 -16.90 -8.83 -25.12
N GLN A 84 -18.01 -9.55 -24.97
CA GLN A 84 -18.51 -10.04 -23.68
C GLN A 84 -17.71 -11.25 -23.16
N ASP A 85 -17.27 -12.14 -24.04
CA ASP A 85 -16.34 -13.23 -23.71
C ASP A 85 -14.95 -12.68 -23.34
N ILE A 86 -14.55 -11.53 -23.90
CA ILE A 86 -13.28 -10.82 -23.62
C ILE A 86 -13.44 -9.79 -22.47
N SER A 87 -14.65 -9.25 -22.27
CA SER A 87 -15.09 -8.37 -21.19
C SER A 87 -15.84 -9.17 -20.13
N GLY A 88 -15.37 -10.38 -19.87
CA GLY A 88 -15.07 -10.63 -18.47
C GLY A 88 -14.23 -9.44 -18.00
N GLU A 89 -14.89 -8.39 -17.50
CA GLU A 89 -14.37 -7.67 -16.37
C GLU A 89 -14.20 -8.75 -15.31
N GLU A 90 -13.14 -9.56 -15.42
CA GLU A 90 -12.62 -10.33 -14.33
C GLU A 90 -12.28 -9.24 -13.33
N GLU A 91 -13.19 -9.05 -12.37
CA GLU A 91 -12.96 -8.31 -11.15
C GLU A 91 -11.52 -8.57 -10.78
N ILE A 92 -10.72 -7.51 -10.72
CA ILE A 92 -9.34 -7.59 -10.23
C ILE A 92 -9.44 -8.44 -8.96
N PRO A 93 -8.84 -9.64 -8.91
CA PRO A 93 -9.16 -10.60 -7.86
C PRO A 93 -8.99 -9.88 -6.53
N ASP A 94 -10.05 -9.86 -5.73
CA ASP A 94 -10.06 -9.04 -4.52
C ASP A 94 -8.87 -9.47 -3.64
N TRP A 95 -7.99 -8.52 -3.37
CA TRP A 95 -6.93 -8.70 -2.38
C TRP A 95 -7.49 -8.38 -1.00
N GLY A 96 -6.90 -8.97 0.01
CA GLY A 96 -7.41 -8.87 1.38
C GLY A 96 -7.39 -10.24 2.03
N LEU A 97 -6.68 -10.35 3.14
CA LEU A 97 -6.69 -11.56 3.98
C LEU A 97 -7.43 -11.23 5.26
N GLN A 98 -8.39 -12.07 5.63
CA GLN A 98 -9.01 -11.94 6.94
C GLN A 98 -8.02 -12.46 7.99
N VAL A 99 -7.37 -11.54 8.72
CA VAL A 99 -6.39 -11.91 9.76
C VAL A 99 -6.96 -11.85 11.17
N PHE A 100 -8.11 -11.19 11.36
CA PHE A 100 -8.86 -11.19 12.62
C PHE A 100 -10.18 -11.93 12.49
N GLY A 101 -10.38 -12.91 13.38
CA GLY A 101 -11.61 -13.66 13.58
C GLY A 101 -12.39 -13.18 14.80
N ASN A 102 -12.97 -14.13 15.53
CA ASN A 102 -13.80 -13.83 16.71
C ASN A 102 -12.93 -13.36 17.90
N GLN A 103 -13.33 -12.24 18.50
CA GLN A 103 -12.68 -11.70 19.69
C GLN A 103 -13.08 -12.49 20.94
N LYS A 104 -12.14 -12.64 21.88
CA LYS A 104 -12.37 -13.23 23.21
C LYS A 104 -12.68 -12.12 24.21
N THR A 105 -13.33 -12.48 25.31
CA THR A 105 -13.56 -11.54 26.42
C THR A 105 -12.21 -11.06 26.97
N PRO A 106 -11.97 -9.74 27.02
CA PRO A 106 -10.74 -9.20 27.60
C PRO A 106 -10.67 -9.50 29.11
N PRO A 107 -9.48 -9.61 29.69
CA PRO A 107 -9.32 -9.71 31.14
C PRO A 107 -9.87 -8.45 31.83
N PRO A 108 -10.35 -8.56 33.08
CA PRO A 108 -10.76 -7.39 33.86
C PRO A 108 -9.58 -6.44 34.06
N LEU A 109 -9.88 -5.14 34.11
CA LEU A 109 -8.89 -4.10 34.38
C LEU A 109 -8.67 -4.00 35.90
N ASP A 110 -7.43 -4.21 36.33
CA ASP A 110 -7.04 -4.05 37.73
C ASP A 110 -6.49 -2.63 37.97
N PHE A 111 -7.08 -1.90 38.92
CA PHE A 111 -6.63 -0.56 39.29
C PHE A 111 -5.50 -0.58 40.33
N PRO A 112 -4.54 0.36 40.26
CA PRO A 112 -3.53 0.53 41.29
C PRO A 112 -4.20 0.93 42.60
N GLN A 113 -3.98 0.15 43.67
CA GLN A 113 -4.37 0.58 45.01
C GLN A 113 -3.56 1.84 45.37
N LEU A 114 -4.23 2.99 45.53
CA LEU A 114 -3.59 4.28 45.81
C LEU A 114 -2.56 4.23 46.95
N GLY A 115 -2.86 3.46 48.01
CA GLY A 115 -1.96 3.30 49.16
C GLY A 115 -0.68 2.49 48.89
N SER A 116 -0.67 1.67 47.84
CA SER A 116 0.48 0.86 47.43
C SER A 116 1.49 1.64 46.57
N CYS A 117 1.06 2.76 45.96
CA CYS A 117 1.89 3.58 45.10
C CYS A 117 2.54 4.73 45.88
N LYS A 118 3.87 4.81 45.88
CA LYS A 118 4.63 5.83 46.65
C LYS A 118 4.38 7.24 46.14
N LEU A 119 4.28 7.41 44.82
CA LEU A 119 3.96 8.65 44.14
C LEU A 119 2.61 9.18 44.61
N LEU A 120 1.61 8.30 44.70
CA LEU A 120 0.24 8.65 45.06
C LEU A 120 0.02 8.75 46.58
N ARG A 121 0.76 7.98 47.37
CA ARG A 121 0.77 8.08 48.84
C ARG A 121 1.18 9.48 49.33
N SER A 122 2.04 10.17 48.58
CA SER A 122 2.39 11.56 48.90
C SER A 122 1.21 12.53 48.81
N PHE A 123 0.22 12.25 47.96
CA PHE A 123 -1.01 13.03 47.86
C PHE A 123 -1.98 12.71 48.99
N LEU A 124 -2.07 11.43 49.40
CA LEU A 124 -2.93 11.00 50.50
C LEU A 124 -2.52 11.60 51.86
N ASN A 125 -1.22 11.84 52.05
CA ASN A 125 -0.64 12.33 53.31
C ASN A 125 -0.49 13.87 53.38
N ASN A 126 -0.96 14.61 52.38
CA ASN A 126 -0.77 16.06 52.29
C ASN A 126 -2.05 16.80 52.73
N GLU A 127 -1.93 18.01 53.30
CA GLU A 127 -3.06 18.89 53.64
C GLU A 127 -3.96 19.18 52.42
N VAL A 128 -3.40 19.11 51.21
CA VAL A 128 -4.16 19.22 49.93
C VAL A 128 -5.20 18.09 49.75
N ASN A 129 -5.06 16.96 50.44
CA ASN A 129 -6.08 15.92 50.43
C ASN A 129 -7.41 16.40 51.04
N SER A 130 -7.39 17.45 51.88
CA SER A 130 -8.60 18.12 52.37
C SER A 130 -9.35 18.91 51.29
N LEU A 131 -8.70 19.25 50.17
CA LEU A 131 -9.30 19.97 49.03
C LEU A 131 -9.91 19.04 47.96
N VAL A 132 -9.42 17.80 47.86
CA VAL A 132 -9.80 16.85 46.81
C VAL A 132 -10.64 15.69 47.36
N GLU A 133 -10.73 15.54 48.68
CA GLU A 133 -11.48 14.48 49.35
C GLU A 133 -11.19 13.08 48.77
N LEU A 134 -9.91 12.73 48.59
CA LEU A 134 -9.53 11.42 48.04
C LEU A 134 -9.83 10.30 49.03
N THR A 135 -10.95 9.62 48.79
CA THR A 135 -11.30 8.36 49.45
C THR A 135 -10.78 7.16 48.64
N ALA A 136 -10.74 5.98 49.25
CA ALA A 136 -10.41 4.74 48.55
C ALA A 136 -11.41 4.42 47.40
N GLU A 137 -12.64 4.93 47.49
CA GLU A 137 -13.72 4.75 46.51
C GLU A 137 -13.61 5.70 45.31
N ASN A 138 -13.11 6.93 45.51
CA ASN A 138 -12.89 7.92 44.45
C ASN A 138 -11.48 7.83 43.83
N GLY A 139 -10.70 6.82 44.20
CA GLY A 139 -9.31 6.73 43.80
C GLY A 139 -9.10 6.36 42.33
N GLU A 140 -9.99 5.56 41.77
CA GLU A 140 -9.95 5.13 40.38
C GLU A 140 -10.24 6.31 39.44
N THR A 141 -11.34 7.02 39.68
CA THR A 141 -11.74 8.20 38.91
C THR A 141 -10.71 9.33 38.99
N PHE A 142 -10.04 9.49 40.15
CA PHE A 142 -8.93 10.42 40.27
C PHE A 142 -7.73 10.03 39.41
N LEU A 143 -7.35 8.75 39.38
CA LEU A 143 -6.23 8.29 38.55
C LEU A 143 -6.52 8.39 37.07
N GLU A 144 -7.74 8.03 36.66
CA GLU A 144 -8.24 8.26 35.31
C GLU A 144 -8.17 9.74 34.94
N GLY A 145 -8.65 10.62 35.82
CA GLY A 145 -8.56 12.07 35.63
C GLY A 145 -7.12 12.57 35.50
N LEU A 146 -6.19 12.06 36.31
CA LEU A 146 -4.77 12.40 36.19
C LEU A 146 -4.16 11.94 34.87
N LEU A 147 -4.56 10.78 34.38
CA LEU A 147 -4.10 10.21 33.11
C LEU A 147 -4.65 11.01 31.92
N ILE A 148 -5.96 11.22 31.87
CA ILE A 148 -6.67 11.93 30.79
C ILE A 148 -6.14 13.36 30.64
N ASN A 149 -5.99 14.08 31.76
CA ASN A 149 -5.50 15.45 31.74
C ASN A 149 -3.97 15.54 31.56
N GLY A 150 -3.26 14.42 31.39
CA GLY A 150 -1.81 14.35 31.19
C GLY A 150 -0.96 14.73 32.40
N TRP A 151 -1.57 14.94 33.56
CA TRP A 151 -0.86 15.25 34.81
C TRP A 151 -0.02 14.08 35.29
N LEU A 152 -0.50 12.84 35.09
CA LEU A 152 0.25 11.64 35.46
C LEU A 152 1.60 11.57 34.74
N SER A 153 1.63 11.83 33.43
CA SER A 153 2.86 11.89 32.63
C SER A 153 3.84 12.94 33.19
N LYS A 154 3.34 14.15 33.48
CA LYS A 154 4.16 15.25 34.03
C LYS A 154 4.74 14.89 35.40
N LEU A 155 3.93 14.30 36.28
CA LEU A 155 4.35 13.90 37.63
C LEU A 155 5.45 12.84 37.57
N VAL A 156 5.26 11.82 36.75
CA VAL A 156 6.23 10.71 36.61
C VAL A 156 7.53 11.19 35.97
N ILE A 157 7.46 12.05 34.95
CA ILE A 157 8.65 12.65 34.33
C ILE A 157 9.41 13.54 35.35
N THR A 158 8.69 14.35 36.13
CA THR A 158 9.29 15.25 37.14
C THR A 158 9.93 14.46 38.28
N ARG A 159 9.29 13.38 38.73
CA ARG A 159 9.84 12.48 39.77
C ARG A 159 10.90 11.53 39.24
N GLY A 160 10.99 11.36 37.93
CA GLY A 160 11.94 10.45 37.28
C GLY A 160 11.66 8.97 37.57
N HIS A 161 10.44 8.58 37.94
CA HIS A 161 10.13 7.21 38.34
C HIS A 161 8.69 6.78 37.99
N VAL A 162 8.56 5.71 37.19
CA VAL A 162 7.30 4.98 36.94
C VAL A 162 7.29 3.73 37.82
N GLU A 163 6.36 3.68 38.77
CA GLU A 163 6.15 2.50 39.61
C GLU A 163 5.46 1.37 38.84
N LYS A 164 5.71 0.12 39.26
CA LYS A 164 5.16 -1.08 38.62
C LYS A 164 3.64 -1.05 38.50
N SER A 165 2.93 -0.62 39.55
CA SER A 165 1.46 -0.58 39.56
C SER A 165 0.90 0.37 38.50
N ILE A 166 1.47 1.57 38.35
CA ILE A 166 1.10 2.54 37.32
C ILE A 166 1.45 2.01 35.92
N ALA A 167 2.64 1.43 35.76
CA ALA A 167 3.09 0.89 34.48
C ALA A 167 2.16 -0.24 33.99
N THR A 168 1.86 -1.23 34.84
CA THR A 168 0.99 -2.35 34.49
C THR A 168 -0.45 -1.89 34.22
N TRP A 169 -0.99 -0.99 35.03
CA TRP A 169 -2.35 -0.46 34.82
C TRP A 169 -2.49 0.29 33.50
N THR A 170 -1.61 1.27 33.24
CA THR A 170 -1.65 2.04 31.97
C THR A 170 -1.41 1.14 30.76
N PHE A 171 -0.57 0.12 30.87
CA PHE A 171 -0.39 -0.86 29.79
C PHE A 171 -1.67 -1.68 29.54
N ASN A 172 -2.35 -2.14 30.58
CA ASN A 172 -3.62 -2.86 30.45
C ASN A 172 -4.73 -1.96 29.87
N LEU A 173 -4.74 -0.66 30.19
CA LEU A 173 -5.67 0.30 29.58
C LEU A 173 -5.47 0.41 28.06
N ILE A 174 -4.22 0.43 27.59
CA ILE A 174 -3.94 0.41 26.14
C ILE A 174 -4.58 -0.82 25.50
N LEU A 175 -4.42 -1.98 26.12
CA LEU A 175 -4.80 -3.26 25.52
C LEU A 175 -6.28 -3.61 25.65
N TYR A 176 -6.95 -3.19 26.72
CA TYR A 176 -8.26 -3.76 27.07
C TYR A 176 -9.31 -2.72 27.48
N SER A 177 -8.98 -1.41 27.51
CA SER A 177 -9.97 -0.38 27.82
C SER A 177 -11.06 -0.30 26.76
N SER A 178 -12.31 -0.32 27.20
CA SER A 178 -13.48 -0.04 26.37
C SER A 178 -13.70 1.47 26.14
N GLN A 179 -13.06 2.33 26.95
CA GLN A 179 -13.10 3.78 26.80
C GLN A 179 -11.93 4.23 25.92
N GLU A 180 -12.25 4.86 24.78
CA GLU A 180 -11.27 5.33 23.80
C GLU A 180 -10.36 6.43 24.37
N GLU A 181 -10.93 7.36 25.14
CA GLU A 181 -10.17 8.45 25.77
C GLU A 181 -9.11 7.91 26.74
N LEU A 182 -9.48 6.98 27.64
CA LEU A 182 -8.53 6.34 28.55
C LEU A 182 -7.45 5.56 27.82
N MET A 183 -7.83 4.80 26.78
CA MET A 183 -6.87 4.06 25.95
C MET A 183 -5.87 5.02 25.27
N ALA A 184 -6.36 6.11 24.68
CA ALA A 184 -5.55 7.10 23.99
C ALA A 184 -4.60 7.80 24.98
N SER A 185 -5.10 8.24 26.13
CA SER A 185 -4.27 8.88 27.17
C SER A 185 -3.24 7.93 27.77
N ALA A 186 -3.57 6.65 27.94
CA ALA A 186 -2.61 5.62 28.35
C ALA A 186 -1.51 5.41 27.30
N CYS A 187 -1.88 5.42 26.01
CA CYS A 187 -0.95 5.34 24.91
C CYS A 187 -0.01 6.55 24.88
N ASP A 188 -0.55 7.76 25.01
CA ASP A 188 0.20 9.01 25.05
C ASP A 188 1.15 9.07 26.26
N PHE A 189 0.71 8.56 27.42
CA PHE A 189 1.55 8.41 28.61
C PHE A 189 2.79 7.56 28.32
N TRP A 190 2.62 6.37 27.74
CA TRP A 190 3.72 5.49 27.39
C TRP A 190 4.60 6.07 26.26
N CYS A 191 4.00 6.65 25.23
CA CYS A 191 4.72 7.34 24.17
C CYS A 191 5.58 8.48 24.74
N ALA A 192 5.06 9.29 25.67
CA ALA A 192 5.81 10.37 26.30
C ALA A 192 7.00 9.85 27.10
N ILE A 193 6.81 8.83 27.95
CA ILE A 193 7.86 8.26 28.80
C ILE A 193 8.96 7.60 27.95
N LEU A 194 8.58 6.82 26.95
CA LEU A 194 9.51 6.11 26.07
C LEU A 194 10.23 7.07 25.11
N SER A 195 9.52 8.06 24.57
CA SER A 195 10.06 9.01 23.58
C SER A 195 10.77 10.21 24.20
N TYR A 196 10.72 10.42 25.52
CA TYR A 196 11.34 11.57 26.19
C TYR A 196 12.84 11.66 25.85
N LYS A 197 13.18 12.41 24.80
CA LYS A 197 14.56 12.69 24.42
C LYS A 197 15.09 13.62 25.48
N ASN A 198 16.10 13.16 26.21
CA ASN A 198 16.83 14.00 27.13
C ASN A 198 17.22 15.29 26.41
N LYS A 199 16.67 16.43 26.86
CA LYS A 199 17.49 17.64 26.96
C LYS A 199 18.78 17.18 27.66
N VAL A 200 19.93 17.62 27.16
CA VAL A 200 21.27 17.02 27.29
C VAL A 200 21.69 16.58 28.71
N ASP A 201 20.98 16.96 29.77
CA ASP A 201 21.28 16.63 31.17
C ASP A 201 20.14 15.96 31.98
N ALA A 202 19.04 15.52 31.36
CA ALA A 202 17.94 14.88 32.09
C ALA A 202 18.21 13.39 32.40
N LEU A 203 18.08 12.97 33.67
CA LEU A 203 18.19 11.58 34.07
C LEU A 203 17.02 10.77 33.46
N PRO A 204 17.26 9.61 32.81
CA PRO A 204 16.18 8.79 32.27
C PRO A 204 15.21 8.38 33.38
N THR A 205 13.90 8.49 33.11
CA THR A 205 12.86 8.03 34.03
C THR A 205 13.05 6.54 34.31
N LYS A 206 13.28 6.19 35.58
CA LYS A 206 13.36 4.79 36.00
C LYS A 206 11.98 4.16 35.85
N ILE A 207 11.88 3.01 35.20
CA ILE A 207 10.63 2.27 35.05
C ILE A 207 10.79 0.93 35.75
N ASP A 208 9.97 0.66 36.77
CA ASP A 208 10.09 -0.56 37.58
C ASP A 208 9.63 -1.83 36.84
N TRP A 209 8.82 -1.68 35.79
CA TRP A 209 8.26 -2.79 35.03
C TRP A 209 8.08 -2.42 33.56
N PHE A 210 8.43 -3.35 32.68
CA PHE A 210 8.23 -3.25 31.23
C PHE A 210 7.34 -4.40 30.77
N PRO A 211 6.47 -4.16 29.79
CA PRO A 211 5.66 -5.23 29.22
C PRO A 211 6.53 -6.20 28.42
N SER A 212 6.11 -7.46 28.45
CA SER A 212 6.74 -8.54 27.69
C SER A 212 6.08 -8.71 26.32
N TYR A 213 6.82 -9.26 25.37
CA TYR A 213 6.26 -9.63 24.06
C TYR A 213 5.10 -10.61 24.18
N SER A 214 5.15 -11.55 25.14
CA SER A 214 4.07 -12.51 25.35
C SER A 214 2.75 -11.84 25.75
N GLU A 215 2.78 -10.73 26.47
CA GLU A 215 1.58 -9.96 26.80
C GLU A 215 1.00 -9.22 25.58
N LEU A 216 1.87 -8.65 24.73
CA LEU A 216 1.47 -8.05 23.46
C LEU A 216 0.84 -9.08 22.51
N ASN A 217 1.46 -10.26 22.39
CA ASN A 217 0.97 -11.33 21.54
C ASN A 217 -0.33 -11.96 22.10
N ARG A 218 -0.46 -12.05 23.42
CA ARG A 218 -1.70 -12.47 24.08
C ARG A 218 -2.85 -11.51 23.78
N ALA A 219 -2.61 -10.20 23.76
CA ALA A 219 -3.62 -9.20 23.40
C ALA A 219 -4.12 -9.40 21.97
N LEU A 220 -3.21 -9.60 21.00
CA LEU A 220 -3.59 -9.93 19.62
C LEU A 220 -4.43 -11.21 19.54
N SER A 221 -4.07 -12.23 20.31
CA SER A 221 -4.83 -13.48 20.39
C SER A 221 -6.24 -13.28 20.98
N ILE A 222 -6.43 -12.30 21.86
CA ILE A 222 -7.73 -11.89 22.40
C ILE A 222 -8.52 -11.11 21.35
N TYR A 223 -7.87 -10.26 20.57
CA TYR A 223 -8.48 -9.56 19.44
C TYR A 223 -8.87 -10.50 18.29
N GLY A 224 -8.49 -11.79 18.36
CA GLY A 224 -8.82 -12.79 17.35
C GLY A 224 -7.82 -12.86 16.21
N PHE A 225 -6.59 -12.35 16.38
CA PHE A 225 -5.53 -12.45 15.37
C PHE A 225 -5.15 -13.90 15.11
N SER A 226 -5.05 -14.28 13.83
CA SER A 226 -4.57 -15.57 13.36
C SER A 226 -3.57 -15.38 12.22
N ALA A 227 -2.34 -15.86 12.42
CA ALA A 227 -1.29 -15.85 11.39
C ALA A 227 -1.44 -16.96 10.34
N ASN A 228 -2.39 -17.88 10.51
CA ASN A 228 -2.67 -18.93 9.55
C ASN A 228 -3.65 -18.40 8.50
N PHE A 229 -3.11 -18.05 7.33
CA PHE A 229 -3.91 -17.69 6.17
C PHE A 229 -4.65 -18.94 5.67
N SER A 230 -5.96 -19.01 5.91
CA SER A 230 -6.78 -20.04 5.28
C SER A 230 -6.90 -19.70 3.79
N THR A 231 -6.40 -20.59 2.93
CA THR A 231 -6.47 -20.44 1.46
C THR A 231 -7.87 -20.67 0.90
N THR A 232 -8.80 -21.16 1.70
CA THR A 232 -10.22 -21.17 1.35
C THR A 232 -10.79 -19.77 1.59
N ALA A 233 -10.78 -18.96 0.53
CA ALA A 233 -11.80 -17.96 0.31
C ALA A 233 -13.15 -18.67 0.14
N GLU A 234 -13.65 -19.32 1.20
CA GLU A 234 -15.09 -19.47 1.32
C GLU A 234 -15.61 -18.05 1.41
N SER A 235 -16.58 -17.72 0.56
CA SER A 235 -17.33 -16.48 0.64
C SER A 235 -17.99 -16.44 2.02
N VAL A 236 -17.26 -15.92 3.02
CA VAL A 236 -17.78 -15.73 4.36
C VAL A 236 -18.79 -14.61 4.23
N ASN A 237 -20.04 -15.05 4.18
CA ASN A 237 -21.26 -14.31 4.32
C ASN A 237 -21.00 -13.01 5.11
N THR A 238 -21.18 -11.87 4.47
CA THR A 238 -20.91 -10.49 4.95
C THR A 238 -21.74 -10.07 6.18
N ASN A 239 -22.40 -11.02 6.85
CA ASN A 239 -23.44 -10.78 7.87
C ASN A 239 -23.07 -11.23 9.29
N SER A 240 -21.89 -11.77 9.57
CA SER A 240 -21.44 -11.85 10.97
C SER A 240 -20.80 -10.52 11.36
N GLY A 241 -21.32 -9.89 12.42
CA GLY A 241 -20.89 -8.60 12.95
C GLY A 241 -19.45 -8.59 13.47
N TYR A 242 -18.49 -8.72 12.55
CA TYR A 242 -17.07 -8.63 12.82
C TYR A 242 -16.73 -7.18 13.15
N ARG A 243 -16.42 -6.93 14.42
CA ARG A 243 -15.98 -5.62 14.91
C ARG A 243 -14.47 -5.54 14.82
N GLU A 244 -13.95 -4.43 14.30
CA GLU A 244 -12.54 -4.09 14.38
C GLU A 244 -12.10 -4.02 15.85
N PRO A 245 -10.93 -4.57 16.22
CA PRO A 245 -10.47 -4.49 17.61
C PRO A 245 -10.19 -3.02 17.97
N GLN A 246 -10.99 -2.47 18.89
CA GLN A 246 -10.93 -1.07 19.30
C GLN A 246 -9.53 -0.66 19.79
N ASN A 247 -8.84 -1.57 20.47
CA ASN A 247 -7.54 -1.35 21.07
C ASN A 247 -6.34 -1.55 20.12
N LEU A 248 -6.59 -1.94 18.85
CA LEU A 248 -5.52 -2.21 17.89
C LEU A 248 -4.65 -0.97 17.62
N ILE A 249 -5.26 0.22 17.54
CA ILE A 249 -4.53 1.48 17.35
C ILE A 249 -3.55 1.72 18.50
N GLY A 250 -4.01 1.53 19.74
CA GLY A 250 -3.19 1.64 20.95
C GLY A 250 -2.04 0.64 20.93
N TRP A 251 -2.32 -0.62 20.55
CA TRP A 251 -1.32 -1.67 20.40
C TRP A 251 -0.23 -1.32 19.37
N ILE A 252 -0.62 -0.81 18.19
CA ILE A 252 0.33 -0.43 17.13
C ILE A 252 1.22 0.73 17.58
N LYS A 253 0.62 1.82 18.11
CA LYS A 253 1.37 2.99 18.60
C LYS A 253 2.33 2.62 19.73
N PHE A 254 1.88 1.79 20.67
CA PHE A 254 2.71 1.32 21.77
C PHE A 254 3.89 0.47 21.29
N THR A 255 3.65 -0.45 20.34
CA THR A 255 4.69 -1.28 19.73
C THR A 255 5.74 -0.42 19.03
N ALA A 256 5.32 0.58 18.25
CA ALA A 256 6.23 1.52 17.61
C ALA A 256 7.10 2.26 18.64
N ALA A 257 6.49 2.79 19.72
CA ALA A 257 7.21 3.48 20.78
C ALA A 257 8.23 2.59 21.51
N CYS A 258 7.90 1.32 21.76
CA CYS A 258 8.82 0.34 22.34
C CYS A 258 10.06 0.13 21.45
N CYS A 259 9.85 -0.01 20.14
CA CYS A 259 10.96 -0.20 19.21
C CYS A 259 11.85 1.04 19.11
N GLN A 260 11.27 2.24 19.11
CA GLN A 260 12.01 3.50 19.09
C GLN A 260 12.85 3.72 20.35
N ALA A 261 12.42 3.18 21.50
CA ALA A 261 13.11 3.31 22.77
C ALA A 261 14.31 2.37 22.97
N ARG A 262 14.66 1.53 21.98
CA ARG A 262 15.74 0.52 22.11
C ARG A 262 17.06 1.11 22.61
N SER A 263 17.41 2.31 22.15
CA SER A 263 18.65 3.00 22.54
C SER A 263 18.76 3.23 24.06
N LYS A 264 17.63 3.36 24.76
CA LYS A 264 17.56 3.46 26.22
C LYS A 264 17.48 2.09 26.87
N LYS A 265 16.62 1.23 26.34
CA LYS A 265 16.36 -0.11 26.87
C LYS A 265 15.89 -1.04 25.76
N SER A 266 16.57 -2.16 25.60
CA SER A 266 16.10 -3.27 24.78
C SER A 266 14.94 -3.97 25.51
N ILE A 267 13.70 -3.70 25.09
CA ILE A 267 12.48 -4.30 25.66
C ILE A 267 12.21 -5.68 25.02
N LEU A 268 12.50 -5.81 23.71
CA LEU A 268 12.21 -6.98 22.91
C LEU A 268 13.49 -7.77 22.62
N LEU A 269 13.37 -9.07 22.44
CA LEU A 269 14.43 -9.89 21.86
C LEU A 269 14.43 -9.73 20.33
N THR A 270 15.56 -10.04 19.69
CA THR A 270 15.70 -9.99 18.22
C THR A 270 14.63 -10.84 17.53
N LYS A 271 14.39 -12.06 18.04
CA LYS A 271 13.36 -12.97 17.51
C LYS A 271 11.94 -12.41 17.67
N GLU A 272 11.66 -11.76 18.79
CA GLU A 272 10.35 -11.15 19.03
C GLU A 272 10.11 -9.98 18.08
N ALA A 273 11.15 -9.18 17.80
CA ALA A 273 11.08 -8.13 16.79
C ALA A 273 10.90 -8.69 15.37
N GLU A 274 11.53 -9.82 15.03
CA GLU A 274 11.30 -10.52 13.75
C GLU A 274 9.81 -10.90 13.62
N GLU A 275 9.23 -11.53 14.64
CA GLU A 275 7.82 -11.91 14.66
C GLU A 275 6.87 -10.69 14.57
N LEU A 276 7.21 -9.56 15.21
CA LEU A 276 6.39 -8.34 15.11
C LEU A 276 6.33 -7.77 13.69
N VAL A 277 7.44 -7.83 12.92
CA VAL A 277 7.41 -7.41 11.50
C VAL A 277 6.45 -8.30 10.72
N GLU A 278 6.47 -9.61 10.97
CA GLU A 278 5.57 -10.57 10.33
C GLU A 278 4.11 -10.26 10.66
N ILE A 279 3.79 -10.10 11.95
CA ILE A 279 2.44 -9.77 12.44
C ILE A 279 1.93 -8.48 11.81
N LEU A 280 2.71 -7.40 11.85
CA LEU A 280 2.30 -6.10 11.29
C LEU A 280 2.07 -6.18 9.78
N THR A 281 2.90 -6.95 9.07
CA THR A 281 2.72 -7.21 7.65
C THR A 281 1.42 -7.96 7.39
N CYS A 282 1.09 -8.99 8.18
CA CYS A 282 -0.19 -9.69 8.10
C CYS A 282 -1.38 -8.75 8.35
N ILE A 283 -1.31 -7.89 9.38
CA ILE A 283 -2.36 -6.91 9.68
C ILE A 283 -2.58 -5.96 8.48
N PHE A 284 -1.51 -5.57 7.80
CA PHE A 284 -1.58 -4.73 6.61
C PHE A 284 -2.30 -5.40 5.43
N LEU A 285 -2.27 -6.74 5.34
CA LEU A 285 -2.96 -7.48 4.30
C LEU A 285 -4.47 -7.56 4.51
N ASP A 286 -4.99 -7.21 5.69
CA ASP A 286 -6.42 -7.17 5.94
C ASP A 286 -6.99 -5.81 5.51
N ARG A 287 -7.79 -5.85 4.44
CA ARG A 287 -8.33 -4.66 3.75
C ARG A 287 -9.16 -3.76 4.66
N ARG A 288 -9.70 -4.27 5.77
CA ARG A 288 -10.45 -3.48 6.77
C ARG A 288 -9.58 -2.40 7.42
N PHE A 289 -8.28 -2.68 7.59
CA PHE A 289 -7.35 -1.74 8.22
C PHE A 289 -6.63 -0.82 7.23
N LEU A 290 -7.17 -0.65 6.01
CA LEU A 290 -6.57 0.26 5.02
C LEU A 290 -6.46 1.71 5.55
N ALA A 291 -7.43 2.15 6.37
CA ALA A 291 -7.41 3.45 7.04
C ALA A 291 -6.22 3.59 8.03
N LEU A 292 -5.67 2.49 8.52
CA LEU A 292 -4.51 2.45 9.42
C LEU A 292 -3.18 2.27 8.68
N SER A 293 -3.17 2.28 7.34
CA SER A 293 -1.97 2.02 6.53
C SER A 293 -0.76 2.87 6.91
N VAL A 294 -0.96 4.18 7.09
CA VAL A 294 0.13 5.10 7.51
C VAL A 294 0.70 4.70 8.87
N LEU A 295 -0.18 4.45 9.84
CA LEU A 295 0.22 4.06 11.20
C LEU A 295 0.95 2.70 11.21
N LEU A 296 0.47 1.74 10.43
CA LEU A 296 1.11 0.43 10.28
C LEU A 296 2.48 0.54 9.61
N SER A 297 2.60 1.35 8.54
CA SER A 297 3.89 1.59 7.88
C SER A 297 4.91 2.25 8.81
N GLU A 298 4.49 3.24 9.60
CA GLU A 298 5.34 3.87 10.63
C GLU A 298 5.77 2.88 11.71
N CYS A 299 4.88 1.98 12.12
CA CYS A 299 5.18 0.94 13.08
C CYS A 299 6.17 -0.09 12.50
N ILE A 300 5.92 -0.62 11.30
CA ILE A 300 6.84 -1.52 10.58
C ILE A 300 8.23 -0.88 10.46
N GLN A 301 8.28 0.40 10.07
CA GLN A 301 9.53 1.15 9.98
C GLN A 301 10.25 1.23 11.34
N SER A 302 9.51 1.43 12.42
CA SER A 302 10.05 1.46 13.79
C SER A 302 10.61 0.10 14.21
N VAL A 303 9.91 -1.00 13.91
CA VAL A 303 10.39 -2.36 14.19
C VAL A 303 11.63 -2.70 13.34
N ILE A 304 11.66 -2.32 12.06
CA ILE A 304 12.86 -2.53 11.21
C ILE A 304 14.07 -1.74 11.72
N ASN A 305 13.84 -0.53 12.24
CA ASN A 305 14.89 0.28 12.85
C ASN A 305 15.30 -0.22 14.24
N TYR A 306 14.55 -1.16 14.83
CA TYR A 306 14.90 -1.79 16.10
C TYR A 306 16.22 -2.55 16.00
N PHE A 307 16.48 -3.28 14.92
CA PHE A 307 17.65 -4.16 14.81
C PHE A 307 18.97 -3.38 14.86
N THR A 308 20.01 -3.98 15.44
CA THR A 308 21.38 -3.46 15.22
C THR A 308 21.85 -3.80 13.80
N ASP A 309 22.91 -3.14 13.31
CA ASP A 309 23.45 -3.48 11.98
C ASP A 309 23.97 -4.92 11.90
N GLN A 310 24.46 -5.46 13.03
CA GLN A 310 24.91 -6.85 13.14
C GLN A 310 23.74 -7.84 13.05
N GLU A 311 22.64 -7.55 13.74
CA GLU A 311 21.44 -8.39 13.73
C GLU A 311 20.72 -8.33 12.38
N TRP A 312 20.69 -7.16 11.75
CA TRP A 312 19.83 -6.87 10.61
C TRP A 312 20.04 -7.81 9.43
N ASN A 313 21.29 -8.13 9.06
CA ASN A 313 21.56 -8.96 7.89
C ASN A 313 20.96 -10.37 8.02
N THR A 314 21.05 -10.97 9.21
CA THR A 314 20.47 -12.29 9.47
C THR A 314 18.96 -12.20 9.65
N SER A 315 18.46 -11.21 10.40
CA SER A 315 17.03 -11.02 10.66
C SER A 315 16.24 -10.69 9.39
N CYS A 316 16.78 -9.85 8.51
CA CYS A 316 16.16 -9.52 7.22
C CYS A 316 15.86 -10.78 6.40
N GLN A 317 16.83 -11.70 6.29
CA GLN A 317 16.66 -12.95 5.55
C GLN A 317 15.66 -13.90 6.21
N LYS A 318 15.64 -13.98 7.56
CA LYS A 318 14.66 -14.78 8.29
C LYS A 318 13.25 -14.27 8.08
N ILE A 319 13.03 -12.96 8.27
CA ILE A 319 11.73 -12.31 8.07
C ILE A 319 11.26 -12.52 6.63
N ALA A 320 12.13 -12.31 5.64
CA ALA A 320 11.80 -12.48 4.23
C ALA A 320 11.33 -13.91 3.89
N LYS A 321 12.07 -14.93 4.35
CA LYS A 321 11.68 -16.34 4.16
C LYS A 321 10.36 -16.66 4.86
N SER A 322 10.21 -16.18 6.08
CA SER A 322 9.04 -16.41 6.93
C SER A 322 7.77 -15.79 6.32
N LEU A 323 7.86 -14.58 5.77
CA LEU A 323 6.77 -13.94 5.03
C LEU A 323 6.44 -14.67 3.72
N ALA A 324 7.46 -15.00 2.92
CA ALA A 324 7.27 -15.68 1.64
C ALA A 324 6.57 -17.05 1.77
N CYS A 325 6.83 -17.78 2.85
CA CYS A 325 6.17 -19.07 3.10
C CYS A 325 4.69 -18.96 3.49
N ARG A 326 4.24 -17.80 3.99
CA ARG A 326 2.87 -17.64 4.50
C ARG A 326 1.96 -16.91 3.52
N VAL A 327 2.50 -15.99 2.73
CA VAL A 327 1.67 -15.14 1.87
C VAL A 327 1.17 -15.90 0.63
N PRO A 328 -0.13 -15.80 0.28
CA PRO A 328 -0.66 -16.38 -0.96
C PRO A 328 0.03 -15.83 -2.21
N ARG A 329 0.14 -16.66 -3.25
CA ARG A 329 0.83 -16.34 -4.52
C ARG A 329 -0.08 -15.57 -5.49
N ASP A 330 -0.86 -14.63 -4.96
CA ASP A 330 -1.83 -13.79 -5.66
C ASP A 330 -1.48 -12.31 -5.45
N LEU A 331 -2.43 -11.38 -5.60
CA LEU A 331 -2.17 -9.96 -5.36
C LEU A 331 -1.73 -9.63 -3.93
N ASN A 332 -1.98 -10.49 -2.94
CA ASN A 332 -1.52 -10.30 -1.56
C ASN A 332 0.01 -10.33 -1.47
N CYS A 333 0.70 -11.09 -2.32
CA CYS A 333 2.17 -11.09 -2.34
C CYS A 333 2.74 -9.73 -2.78
N LEU A 334 2.07 -9.03 -3.69
CA LEU A 334 2.43 -7.67 -4.08
C LEU A 334 2.16 -6.70 -2.93
N ARG A 335 1.02 -6.85 -2.23
CA ARG A 335 0.68 -6.02 -1.07
C ARG A 335 1.65 -6.17 0.10
N THR A 336 2.16 -7.37 0.35
CA THR A 336 3.22 -7.65 1.34
C THR A 336 4.49 -6.88 1.03
N VAL A 337 4.86 -6.77 -0.25
CA VAL A 337 6.04 -6.00 -0.66
C VAL A 337 5.77 -4.49 -0.59
N ASP A 338 4.57 -4.07 -0.99
CA ASP A 338 4.18 -2.66 -1.03
C ASP A 338 4.05 -2.01 0.35
N CYS A 339 3.63 -2.77 1.37
CA CYS A 339 3.49 -2.25 2.73
C CYS A 339 4.84 -1.84 3.36
N ILE A 340 5.95 -2.32 2.81
CA ILE A 340 7.30 -1.95 3.19
C ILE A 340 7.68 -0.69 2.42
N ALA A 341 7.60 0.47 3.09
CA ALA A 341 7.64 1.80 2.46
C ALA A 341 8.92 2.16 1.67
N GLY A 342 10.01 1.37 1.78
CA GLY A 342 11.23 1.58 0.99
C GLY A 342 11.93 2.93 1.21
N VAL A 343 11.67 3.60 2.33
CA VAL A 343 12.15 4.97 2.62
C VAL A 343 13.64 4.98 2.96
N ASN A 344 14.10 4.00 3.72
CA ASN A 344 15.50 3.89 4.17
C ASN A 344 16.18 2.61 3.67
N ASN A 345 17.50 2.53 3.79
CA ASN A 345 18.26 1.39 3.26
C ASN A 345 17.80 0.04 3.82
N ARG A 346 17.38 -0.01 5.10
CA ARG A 346 16.89 -1.26 5.71
C ARG A 346 15.53 -1.68 5.15
N THR A 347 14.57 -0.76 5.04
CA THR A 347 13.26 -1.06 4.42
C THR A 347 13.40 -1.43 2.95
N LYS A 348 14.28 -0.77 2.20
CA LYS A 348 14.65 -1.15 0.83
C LYS A 348 15.20 -2.58 0.79
N HIS A 349 16.18 -2.89 1.63
CA HIS A 349 16.76 -4.24 1.72
C HIS A 349 15.70 -5.30 2.06
N LEU A 350 14.82 -5.06 3.05
CA LEU A 350 13.76 -6.00 3.39
C LEU A 350 12.76 -6.18 2.24
N ARG A 351 12.32 -5.08 1.62
CA ARG A 351 11.41 -5.10 0.46
C ARG A 351 11.98 -5.95 -0.67
N SER A 352 13.26 -5.75 -0.99
CA SER A 352 13.99 -6.53 -1.99
C SER A 352 14.07 -8.02 -1.60
N ALA A 353 14.46 -8.32 -0.36
CA ALA A 353 14.60 -9.68 0.14
C ALA A 353 13.25 -10.43 0.16
N VAL A 354 12.17 -9.78 0.60
CA VAL A 354 10.81 -10.36 0.60
C VAL A 354 10.36 -10.66 -0.82
N ALA A 355 10.53 -9.72 -1.76
CA ALA A 355 10.16 -9.92 -3.15
C ALA A 355 10.93 -11.10 -3.79
N TYR A 356 12.23 -11.21 -3.51
CA TYR A 356 13.04 -12.35 -3.95
C TYR A 356 12.57 -13.67 -3.37
N GLN A 357 12.36 -13.75 -2.05
CA GLN A 357 11.93 -15.01 -1.42
C GLN A 357 10.54 -15.43 -1.89
N ILE A 358 9.62 -14.50 -2.17
CA ILE A 358 8.33 -14.81 -2.79
C ILE A 358 8.53 -15.41 -4.18
N LEU A 359 9.41 -14.83 -5.02
CA LEU A 359 9.74 -15.40 -6.34
C LEU A 359 10.29 -16.82 -6.23
N VAL A 360 11.21 -17.07 -5.30
CA VAL A 360 11.76 -18.40 -5.03
C VAL A 360 10.64 -19.40 -4.70
N VAL A 361 9.70 -19.00 -3.83
CA VAL A 361 8.55 -19.84 -3.48
C VAL A 361 7.59 -20.03 -4.66
N CYS A 362 7.40 -19.03 -5.52
CA CYS A 362 6.58 -19.14 -6.74
C CYS A 362 7.12 -20.20 -7.70
N PHE A 363 8.45 -20.36 -7.77
CA PHE A 363 9.13 -21.40 -8.54
C PHE A 363 9.45 -22.65 -7.70
N ASN A 364 8.65 -22.95 -6.67
CA ASN A 364 8.74 -24.15 -5.84
C ASN A 364 10.13 -24.40 -5.21
N ASN A 365 10.88 -23.33 -4.93
CA ASN A 365 12.24 -23.39 -4.39
C ASN A 365 13.24 -24.13 -5.29
N GLU A 366 12.99 -24.16 -6.61
CA GLU A 366 13.90 -24.79 -7.59
C GLU A 366 15.22 -24.02 -7.75
N ALA A 367 15.20 -22.72 -7.51
CA ALA A 367 16.37 -21.87 -7.63
C ALA A 367 17.08 -21.69 -6.28
N THR A 368 18.39 -21.94 -6.29
CA THR A 368 19.30 -21.68 -5.17
C THR A 368 20.06 -20.37 -5.34
N ARG A 369 20.19 -19.90 -6.58
CA ARG A 369 20.90 -18.67 -6.94
C ARG A 369 20.02 -17.65 -7.64
N GLU A 370 20.48 -16.42 -7.65
CA GLU A 370 19.77 -15.27 -8.21
C GLU A 370 19.68 -15.36 -9.73
N GLU A 371 20.75 -15.80 -10.39
CA GLU A 371 20.78 -16.00 -11.84
C GLU A 371 19.78 -17.08 -12.28
N GLU A 372 19.55 -18.09 -11.45
CA GLU A 372 18.60 -19.17 -11.73
C GLU A 372 17.16 -18.65 -11.76
N ILE A 373 16.77 -17.76 -10.85
CA ILE A 373 15.43 -17.12 -10.86
C ILE A 373 15.22 -16.32 -12.15
N LEU A 374 16.20 -15.50 -12.56
CA LEU A 374 16.07 -14.75 -13.81
C LEU A 374 16.05 -15.66 -15.04
N ASN A 375 16.81 -16.75 -15.04
CA ASN A 375 16.75 -17.76 -16.11
C ASN A 375 15.36 -18.40 -16.21
N LEU A 376 14.76 -18.78 -15.07
CA LEU A 376 13.40 -19.32 -15.04
C LEU A 376 12.40 -18.32 -15.62
N LEU A 377 12.51 -17.04 -15.27
CA LEU A 377 11.66 -15.96 -15.80
C LEU A 377 11.84 -15.77 -17.32
N ILE A 378 13.08 -15.74 -17.81
CA ILE A 378 13.39 -15.57 -19.25
C ILE A 378 12.83 -16.73 -20.08
N ASN A 379 12.85 -17.94 -19.53
CA ASN A 379 12.38 -19.16 -20.21
C ASN A 379 10.86 -19.28 -20.28
N ILE A 380 10.10 -18.39 -19.62
CA ILE A 380 8.63 -18.41 -19.73
C ILE A 380 8.22 -17.99 -21.14
N ASN A 381 7.54 -18.89 -21.83
CA ASN A 381 7.03 -18.63 -23.18
C ASN A 381 5.75 -17.78 -23.13
N VAL A 382 5.91 -16.45 -23.12
CA VAL A 382 4.78 -15.50 -23.10
C VAL A 382 3.89 -15.55 -24.35
N LYS A 383 4.38 -16.16 -25.45
CA LYS A 383 3.58 -16.35 -26.68
C LYS A 383 2.63 -17.54 -26.59
N ASP A 384 2.88 -18.48 -25.68
CA ASP A 384 1.99 -19.60 -25.47
C ASP A 384 0.61 -19.10 -25.03
N ARG A 385 -0.45 -19.58 -25.66
CA ARG A 385 -1.83 -19.23 -25.32
C ARG A 385 -2.19 -19.64 -23.90
N ASN A 386 -1.54 -20.68 -23.37
CA ASN A 386 -1.75 -21.17 -22.01
C ASN A 386 -0.90 -20.45 -20.95
N CYS A 387 -0.07 -19.47 -21.35
CA CYS A 387 0.70 -18.68 -20.40
C CYS A 387 -0.23 -17.79 -19.56
N ASP A 388 -0.13 -17.97 -18.23
CA ASP A 388 -0.87 -17.18 -17.24
C ASP A 388 -0.25 -15.79 -17.09
N LEU A 389 -0.79 -14.81 -17.83
CA LEU A 389 -0.28 -13.45 -17.84
C LEU A 389 -0.55 -12.69 -16.54
N PHE A 390 -1.51 -13.13 -15.73
CA PHE A 390 -1.71 -12.59 -14.39
C PHE A 390 -0.54 -12.96 -13.47
N LYS A 391 -0.11 -14.22 -13.46
CA LYS A 391 1.12 -14.63 -12.78
C LYS A 391 2.34 -13.92 -13.34
N MET A 392 2.42 -13.73 -14.66
CA MET A 392 3.51 -12.95 -15.27
C MET A 392 3.57 -11.52 -14.75
N TYR A 393 2.41 -10.87 -14.55
CA TYR A 393 2.35 -9.54 -13.95
C TYR A 393 2.88 -9.55 -12.51
N ILE A 394 2.49 -10.54 -11.71
CA ILE A 394 3.00 -10.71 -10.35
C ILE A 394 4.53 -10.86 -10.37
N TYR A 395 5.06 -11.77 -11.20
CA TYR A 395 6.50 -11.99 -11.31
C TYR A 395 7.24 -10.72 -11.74
N LEU A 396 6.72 -10.01 -12.74
CA LEU A 396 7.30 -8.76 -13.21
C LEU A 396 7.43 -7.72 -12.09
N VAL A 397 6.38 -7.52 -11.28
CA VAL A 397 6.37 -6.57 -10.18
C VAL A 397 7.28 -7.02 -9.04
N LEU A 398 7.29 -8.32 -8.71
CA LEU A 398 8.21 -8.84 -7.68
C LEU A 398 9.67 -8.69 -8.11
N THR A 399 10.01 -8.98 -9.38
CA THR A 399 11.38 -8.84 -9.87
C THR A 399 11.82 -7.39 -9.90
N GLU A 400 10.94 -6.45 -10.27
CA GLU A 400 11.20 -5.02 -10.15
C GLU A 400 11.55 -4.65 -8.70
N ASN A 401 10.72 -5.04 -7.73
CA ASN A 401 10.94 -4.71 -6.33
C ASN A 401 12.19 -5.38 -5.74
N TRP A 402 12.50 -6.59 -6.19
CA TRP A 402 13.73 -7.28 -5.85
C TRP A 402 14.95 -6.51 -6.35
N LEU A 403 15.00 -6.17 -7.64
CA LEU A 403 16.19 -5.56 -8.25
C LEU A 403 16.36 -4.07 -7.88
N LEU A 404 15.28 -3.29 -7.78
CA LEU A 404 15.35 -1.84 -7.49
C LEU A 404 16.09 -1.50 -6.19
N ALA A 405 16.03 -2.39 -5.21
CA ALA A 405 16.62 -2.22 -3.88
C ALA A 405 17.69 -3.28 -3.59
N TYR A 406 18.16 -3.98 -4.62
CA TYR A 406 19.16 -5.01 -4.48
C TYR A 406 20.52 -4.40 -4.11
N PRO A 407 21.12 -4.80 -2.97
CA PRO A 407 22.43 -4.29 -2.59
C PRO A 407 23.48 -4.59 -3.67
N ASN A 408 24.18 -3.56 -4.13
CA ASN A 408 25.28 -3.68 -5.08
C ASN A 408 24.89 -4.28 -6.45
N LEU A 409 23.69 -3.99 -6.97
CA LEU A 409 23.30 -4.40 -8.33
C LEU A 409 24.29 -3.94 -9.41
N GLU A 410 24.90 -2.77 -9.22
CA GLU A 410 25.94 -2.21 -10.09
C GLU A 410 27.17 -3.14 -10.21
N GLU A 411 27.44 -3.96 -9.19
CA GLU A 411 28.55 -4.93 -9.18
C GLU A 411 28.19 -6.26 -9.88
N LYS A 412 26.94 -6.43 -10.32
CA LYS A 412 26.41 -7.65 -10.97
C LYS A 412 25.80 -7.36 -12.35
N PRO A 413 26.62 -7.00 -13.35
CA PRO A 413 26.13 -6.60 -14.67
C PRO A 413 25.31 -7.69 -15.38
N VAL A 414 25.60 -8.97 -15.09
CA VAL A 414 24.88 -10.12 -15.65
C VAL A 414 23.40 -10.10 -15.25
N LEU A 415 23.08 -9.76 -13.99
CA LEU A 415 21.69 -9.70 -13.53
C LEU A 415 20.90 -8.60 -14.26
N ASN A 416 21.53 -7.44 -14.49
CA ASN A 416 20.92 -6.34 -15.25
C ASN A 416 20.65 -6.72 -16.71
N GLU A 417 21.58 -7.41 -17.35
CA GLU A 417 21.40 -7.89 -18.72
C GLU A 417 20.25 -8.90 -18.82
N MET A 418 20.22 -9.88 -17.91
CA MET A 418 19.16 -10.89 -17.83
C MET A 418 17.78 -10.26 -17.57
N TRP A 419 17.70 -9.30 -16.66
CA TRP A 419 16.49 -8.52 -16.42
C TRP A 419 16.03 -7.77 -17.68
N GLY A 420 16.96 -7.13 -18.39
CA GLY A 420 16.69 -6.48 -19.67
C GLY A 420 16.13 -7.44 -20.73
N VAL A 421 16.65 -8.67 -20.80
CA VAL A 421 16.12 -9.71 -21.69
C VAL A 421 14.69 -10.09 -21.30
N PHE A 422 14.44 -10.35 -20.02
CA PHE A 422 13.10 -10.69 -19.53
C PHE A 422 12.07 -9.58 -19.83
N LEU A 423 12.45 -8.32 -19.59
CA LEU A 423 11.62 -7.17 -19.91
C LEU A 423 11.33 -7.05 -21.41
N ARG A 424 12.32 -7.29 -22.28
CA ARG A 424 12.12 -7.32 -23.75
C ARG A 424 11.21 -8.45 -24.16
N ASN A 425 11.31 -9.62 -23.54
CA ASN A 425 10.39 -10.73 -23.80
C ASN A 425 8.94 -10.31 -23.49
N CYS A 426 8.71 -9.74 -22.32
CA CYS A 426 7.38 -9.25 -21.91
C CYS A 426 6.86 -8.10 -22.81
N SER A 427 7.71 -7.14 -23.16
CA SER A 427 7.31 -5.96 -23.94
C SER A 427 7.12 -6.23 -25.43
N CYS A 428 7.95 -7.09 -26.03
CA CYS A 428 8.00 -7.26 -27.49
C CYS A 428 7.29 -8.53 -27.97
N GLN A 429 7.21 -9.58 -27.15
CA GLN A 429 6.61 -10.85 -27.57
C GLN A 429 5.12 -10.95 -27.28
N ILE A 430 4.58 -10.13 -26.37
CA ILE A 430 3.14 -9.96 -26.16
C ILE A 430 2.64 -8.96 -27.20
N SER A 431 1.72 -9.37 -28.09
CA SER A 431 1.19 -8.49 -29.13
C SER A 431 0.38 -7.33 -28.53
N SER A 432 0.36 -6.18 -29.21
CA SER A 432 -0.55 -5.08 -28.88
C SER A 432 -2.02 -5.46 -29.09
N THR A 433 -2.27 -6.44 -29.96
CA THR A 433 -3.60 -7.04 -30.23
C THR A 433 -3.89 -8.25 -29.36
N ASP A 434 -3.03 -8.57 -28.39
CA ASP A 434 -3.25 -9.67 -27.46
C ASP A 434 -4.34 -9.28 -26.45
N MET A 435 -5.48 -9.95 -26.54
CA MET A 435 -6.66 -9.68 -25.73
C MET A 435 -6.73 -10.52 -24.45
N ARG A 436 -5.70 -11.34 -24.16
CA ARG A 436 -5.67 -12.12 -22.92
C ARG A 436 -5.67 -11.20 -21.69
N PRO A 437 -6.31 -11.60 -20.58
CA PRO A 437 -6.26 -10.83 -19.33
C PRO A 437 -4.82 -10.47 -18.94
N PHE A 438 -4.62 -9.26 -18.43
CA PHE A 438 -3.30 -8.72 -18.04
C PHE A 438 -2.25 -8.56 -19.16
N ALA A 439 -2.50 -8.94 -20.41
CA ALA A 439 -1.54 -8.78 -21.51
C ALA A 439 -1.07 -7.33 -21.70
N SER A 440 -2.01 -6.39 -21.73
CA SER A 440 -1.70 -4.97 -21.83
C SER A 440 -0.95 -4.45 -20.60
N LYS A 441 -1.30 -4.90 -19.39
CA LYS A 441 -0.64 -4.51 -18.13
C LYS A 441 0.82 -4.96 -18.11
N VAL A 442 1.09 -6.23 -18.42
CA VAL A 442 2.45 -6.79 -18.47
C VAL A 442 3.29 -6.06 -19.52
N ARG A 443 2.78 -5.94 -20.75
CA ARG A 443 3.47 -5.27 -21.86
C ARG A 443 3.82 -3.81 -21.53
N ASN A 444 2.84 -3.04 -21.06
CA ASN A 444 3.03 -1.62 -20.78
C ASN A 444 3.98 -1.39 -19.60
N LYS A 445 3.85 -2.19 -18.53
CA LYS A 445 4.75 -2.10 -17.37
C LYS A 445 6.19 -2.48 -17.76
N ALA A 446 6.39 -3.55 -18.54
CA ALA A 446 7.71 -3.94 -19.01
C ALA A 446 8.34 -2.87 -19.92
N SER A 447 7.54 -2.30 -20.84
CA SER A 447 7.98 -1.21 -21.73
C SER A 447 8.41 0.03 -20.94
N PHE A 448 7.63 0.42 -19.93
CA PHE A 448 7.97 1.52 -19.03
C PHE A 448 9.29 1.26 -18.28
N LEU A 449 9.48 0.04 -17.76
CA LEU A 449 10.70 -0.32 -17.03
C LEU A 449 11.94 -0.33 -17.93
N LEU A 450 11.82 -0.74 -19.20
CA LEU A 450 12.93 -0.67 -20.17
C LEU A 450 13.39 0.77 -20.45
N GLN A 451 12.49 1.75 -20.32
CA GLN A 451 12.80 3.16 -20.54
C GLN A 451 13.36 3.86 -19.30
N SER A 452 13.23 3.23 -18.13
CA SER A 452 13.65 3.79 -16.85
C SER A 452 15.17 3.90 -16.76
N PRO A 453 15.73 5.02 -16.24
CA PRO A 453 17.18 5.22 -16.15
C PRO A 453 17.89 4.19 -15.27
N ALA A 454 17.17 3.46 -14.40
CA ALA A 454 17.73 2.37 -13.59
C ALA A 454 18.21 1.15 -14.41
N ASN A 455 17.85 1.06 -15.69
CA ASN A 455 18.22 -0.03 -16.61
C ASN A 455 19.19 0.42 -17.73
N LYS A 456 19.79 1.61 -17.61
CA LYS A 456 20.75 2.16 -18.59
C LYS A 456 22.19 2.09 -18.10
#